data_AF-A0A220U998-F1
#
_entry.id   AF-A0A220U998-F1
#
_cell.length_a   1.000
_cell.length_b   1.000
_cell.length_c   1.000
_cell.angle_alpha   90.00
_cell.angle_beta   90.00
_cell.angle_gamma   90.00
#
_symmetry.space_group_name_H-M   'P 1'
#
loop_
_entity.id
_entity.type
_entity.pdbx_description
1 polymer ?
#
loop_
_entity_poly.entity_id
_entity_poly.type
_entity_poly.pdbx_seq_one_letter_code
_entity_poly.pdbx_strand_id
1 'polypeptide(L)'
;MEPSHEAQNEIGTATLEVAETGSDTEDAVAEDLPDALDSETSTMMLRRCTALAARARVDLLSPSRCGAADELVDLLARMESWDPAALEAPDPTMTVLAAAALQDLTERLRVAELQQESHWSMLITSTDAVLAVLRGIMAGGALRVPA
;
A
#
# COMPACT_ATOMS: atom_id res chain seq x y z
N MET A 1 39.29 -50.50 10.72
CA MET A 1 38.89 -49.24 10.05
C MET A 1 38.39 -48.31 11.13
N GLU A 2 39.35 -47.67 11.80
CA GLU A 2 39.22 -46.37 12.46
C GLU A 2 39.05 -45.28 11.37
N PRO A 3 38.54 -44.05 11.65
CA PRO A 3 38.90 -43.30 12.85
C PRO A 3 37.76 -42.59 13.61
N SER A 4 37.89 -42.70 14.94
CA SER A 4 37.48 -41.71 15.93
C SER A 4 38.23 -40.40 15.65
N HIS A 5 37.51 -39.29 15.51
CA HIS A 5 38.12 -37.97 15.39
C HIS A 5 38.17 -37.32 16.77
N GLU A 6 39.38 -37.31 17.31
CA GLU A 6 39.84 -36.49 18.40
C GLU A 6 39.79 -35.01 17.96
N ALA A 7 39.14 -34.14 18.74
CA ALA A 7 39.30 -32.70 18.63
C ALA A 7 39.51 -32.14 20.04
N GLN A 8 40.79 -31.97 20.33
CA GLN A 8 41.34 -31.20 21.42
C GLN A 8 40.90 -29.74 21.25
N ASN A 9 40.41 -29.09 22.31
CA ASN A 9 40.59 -27.65 22.45
C ASN A 9 40.66 -27.27 23.93
N GLU A 10 41.88 -27.25 24.43
CA GLU A 10 42.24 -26.53 25.65
C GLU A 10 42.08 -25.02 25.42
N ILE A 11 41.26 -24.36 26.23
CA ILE A 11 41.42 -22.94 26.47
C ILE A 11 41.28 -22.72 27.98
N GLY A 12 42.42 -22.66 28.66
CA GLY A 12 42.55 -22.09 29.98
C GLY A 12 43.00 -20.63 29.87
N THR A 13 42.31 -19.76 30.62
CA THR A 13 42.70 -18.46 31.24
C THR A 13 41.45 -17.58 31.24
N ALA A 14 40.76 -17.41 32.36
CA ALA A 14 41.08 -16.58 33.53
C ALA A 14 40.08 -15.40 33.58
N THR A 15 39.20 -15.47 34.57
CA THR A 15 38.74 -14.37 35.45
C THR A 15 38.48 -12.99 34.84
N LEU A 16 37.22 -12.52 34.89
CA LEU A 16 36.89 -11.28 35.62
C LEU A 16 35.37 -11.09 35.83
N GLU A 17 35.05 -10.83 37.10
CA GLU A 17 34.01 -9.99 37.68
C GLU A 17 32.51 -10.24 37.49
N VAL A 18 31.88 -10.16 38.66
CA VAL A 18 30.48 -10.34 39.00
C VAL A 18 29.91 -8.96 39.33
N ALA A 19 28.70 -8.74 38.82
CA ALA A 19 27.66 -7.83 39.32
C ALA A 19 27.97 -6.32 39.36
N GLU A 20 27.34 -5.60 38.43
CA GLU A 20 26.68 -4.34 38.78
C GLU A 20 25.23 -4.36 38.27
N THR A 21 24.35 -4.54 39.26
CA THR A 21 23.07 -3.87 39.56
C THR A 21 22.42 -3.03 38.46
N GLY A 22 21.11 -3.23 38.32
CA GLY A 22 20.25 -2.61 37.33
C GLY A 22 20.23 -1.09 37.31
N SER A 23 19.90 -0.60 36.11
CA SER A 23 19.15 0.63 35.95
C SER A 23 18.08 0.36 34.91
N ASP A 24 16.85 0.24 35.37
CA ASP A 24 15.66 0.65 34.64
C ASP A 24 15.96 1.92 33.85
N THR A 25 16.01 1.80 32.53
CA THR A 25 15.44 2.81 31.64
C THR A 25 15.01 2.02 30.42
N GLU A 26 13.71 1.83 30.36
CA GLU A 26 12.96 1.47 29.17
C GLU A 26 13.32 2.44 28.05
N ASP A 27 14.39 2.16 27.31
CA ASP A 27 14.49 2.61 25.94
C ASP A 27 13.59 1.66 25.16
N ALA A 28 12.29 1.92 25.30
CA ALA A 28 11.27 1.35 24.47
C ALA A 28 11.74 1.58 23.04
N VAL A 29 12.19 0.48 22.42
CA VAL A 29 12.29 0.31 20.98
C VAL A 29 11.09 1.04 20.42
N ALA A 30 11.32 2.23 19.86
CA ALA A 30 10.30 2.96 19.16
C ALA A 30 9.87 1.99 18.07
N GLU A 31 8.70 1.37 18.30
CA GLU A 31 8.12 0.45 17.36
C GLU A 31 8.12 1.19 16.03
N ASP A 32 8.72 0.52 15.04
CA ASP A 32 8.74 0.82 13.62
C ASP A 32 7.30 1.14 13.18
N LEU A 33 6.88 2.39 13.44
CA LEU A 33 5.65 2.94 12.92
C LEU A 33 5.83 2.86 11.41
N PRO A 34 4.92 2.19 10.68
CA PRO A 34 5.08 2.01 9.25
C PRO A 34 5.34 3.37 8.63
N ASP A 35 6.52 3.47 8.03
CA ASP A 35 7.07 4.67 7.40
C ASP A 35 5.94 5.36 6.64
N ALA A 36 5.52 6.54 7.12
CA ALA A 36 4.39 7.25 6.54
C ALA A 36 4.64 7.39 5.05
N LEU A 37 3.72 6.89 4.23
CA LEU A 37 3.94 6.80 2.79
C LEU A 37 4.11 8.21 2.23
N ASP A 38 5.31 8.48 1.70
CA ASP A 38 5.71 9.82 1.31
C ASP A 38 4.89 10.35 0.10
N SER A 39 4.95 11.68 -0.10
CA SER A 39 4.20 12.36 -1.16
C SER A 39 4.59 11.89 -2.58
N GLU A 40 5.86 11.54 -2.82
CA GLU A 40 6.34 11.11 -4.14
C GLU A 40 5.84 9.71 -4.47
N THR A 41 5.94 8.79 -3.53
CA THR A 41 5.49 7.40 -3.62
C THR A 41 3.98 7.34 -3.81
N SER A 42 3.20 8.07 -3.00
CA SER A 42 1.75 8.18 -3.17
C SER A 42 1.38 8.77 -4.52
N THR A 43 2.07 9.82 -4.98
CA THR A 43 1.86 10.42 -6.30
C THR A 43 2.14 9.43 -7.44
N MET A 44 3.21 8.65 -7.34
CA MET A 44 3.55 7.62 -8.32
C MET A 44 2.50 6.48 -8.35
N MET A 45 1.99 6.09 -7.19
CA MET A 45 0.88 5.13 -7.11
C MET A 45 -0.40 5.68 -7.75
N LEU A 46 -0.72 6.96 -7.56
CA LEU A 46 -1.86 7.62 -8.21
C LEU A 46 -1.70 7.68 -9.74
N ARG A 47 -0.50 7.97 -10.24
CA ARG A 47 -0.19 7.90 -11.68
C ARG A 47 -0.40 6.51 -12.24
N ARG A 48 0.09 5.47 -11.54
CA ARG A 48 -0.10 4.07 -11.94
C ARG A 48 -1.59 3.70 -11.91
N CYS A 49 -2.31 4.10 -10.88
CA CYS A 49 -3.75 3.88 -10.74
C CYS A 49 -4.51 4.48 -11.92
N THR A 50 -4.23 5.74 -12.27
CA THR A 50 -4.84 6.42 -13.41
C THR A 50 -4.59 5.67 -14.72
N ALA A 51 -3.34 5.23 -14.97
CA ALA A 51 -2.98 4.50 -16.18
C ALA A 51 -3.63 3.11 -16.24
N LEU A 52 -3.66 2.38 -15.13
CA LEU A 52 -4.30 1.07 -15.04
C LEU A 52 -5.81 1.17 -15.20
N ALA A 53 -6.47 2.15 -14.58
CA ALA A 53 -7.91 2.39 -14.75
C ALA A 53 -8.26 2.66 -16.22
N ALA A 54 -7.47 3.48 -16.92
CA ALA A 54 -7.65 3.73 -18.35
C ALA A 54 -7.49 2.46 -19.19
N ARG A 55 -6.56 1.56 -18.84
CA ARG A 55 -6.36 0.27 -19.53
C ARG A 55 -7.46 -0.73 -19.21
N ALA A 56 -7.86 -0.85 -17.95
CA ALA A 56 -8.97 -1.71 -17.52
C ALA A 56 -10.27 -1.36 -18.26
N ARG A 57 -10.50 -0.07 -18.56
CA ARG A 57 -11.61 0.34 -19.44
C ARG A 57 -11.53 -0.20 -20.86
N VAL A 58 -10.33 -0.33 -21.42
CA VAL A 58 -10.11 -0.93 -22.74
C VAL A 58 -10.30 -2.43 -22.66
N ASP A 59 -9.85 -3.07 -21.58
CA ASP A 59 -10.07 -4.49 -21.32
C ASP A 59 -11.57 -4.83 -21.25
N LEU A 60 -12.41 -3.94 -20.69
CA LEU A 60 -13.88 -4.08 -20.72
C LEU A 60 -14.47 -4.10 -22.15
N LEU A 61 -13.80 -3.49 -23.12
CA LEU A 61 -14.21 -3.51 -24.52
C LEU A 61 -13.65 -4.72 -25.28
N SER A 62 -12.67 -5.43 -24.70
CA SER A 62 -11.97 -6.55 -25.32
C SER A 62 -11.61 -7.63 -24.28
N PRO A 63 -12.54 -8.56 -23.97
CA PRO A 63 -12.41 -9.53 -22.86
C PRO A 63 -11.29 -10.57 -23.01
N SER A 64 -10.47 -10.48 -24.06
CA SER A 64 -9.32 -11.37 -24.30
C SER A 64 -8.04 -10.94 -23.58
N ARG A 65 -8.04 -9.77 -22.93
CA ARG A 65 -6.90 -9.24 -22.16
C ARG A 65 -7.45 -8.64 -20.86
N CYS A 66 -7.27 -9.30 -19.72
CA CYS A 66 -7.74 -8.80 -18.41
C CYS A 66 -6.61 -8.40 -17.46
N GLY A 67 -5.34 -8.40 -17.93
CA GLY A 67 -4.19 -8.20 -17.04
C GLY A 67 -4.17 -6.84 -16.34
N ALA A 68 -4.74 -5.78 -16.94
CA ALA A 68 -4.75 -4.47 -16.30
C ALA A 68 -5.79 -4.39 -15.16
N ALA A 69 -6.87 -5.16 -15.23
CA ALA A 69 -7.87 -5.24 -14.16
C ALA A 69 -7.28 -5.92 -12.92
N ASP A 70 -6.57 -7.04 -13.09
CA ASP A 70 -5.91 -7.74 -11.98
C ASP A 70 -4.84 -6.86 -11.32
N GLU A 71 -3.96 -6.23 -12.12
CA GLU A 71 -2.97 -5.28 -11.59
C GLU A 71 -3.61 -4.09 -10.87
N LEU A 72 -4.79 -3.66 -11.33
CA LEU A 72 -5.53 -2.58 -10.69
C LEU A 72 -6.08 -3.03 -9.34
N VAL A 73 -6.63 -4.25 -9.22
CA VAL A 73 -7.10 -4.80 -7.93
C VAL A 73 -5.97 -4.80 -6.90
N ASP A 74 -4.79 -5.32 -7.25
CA ASP A 74 -3.64 -5.35 -6.34
C ASP A 74 -3.16 -3.95 -5.92
N LEU A 75 -3.29 -2.97 -6.82
CA LEU A 75 -2.96 -1.59 -6.50
C LEU A 75 -4.02 -0.95 -5.59
N LEU A 76 -5.31 -1.17 -5.87
CA LEU A 76 -6.41 -0.65 -5.06
C LEU A 76 -6.35 -1.20 -3.63
N ALA A 77 -6.09 -2.50 -3.45
CA ALA A 77 -5.94 -3.11 -2.12
C ALA A 77 -4.86 -2.42 -1.26
N ARG A 78 -3.77 -1.95 -1.88
CA ARG A 78 -2.71 -1.19 -1.18
C ARG A 78 -3.10 0.26 -0.89
N MET A 79 -3.96 0.84 -1.71
CA MET A 79 -4.46 2.21 -1.51
C MET A 79 -5.60 2.26 -0.50
N GLU A 80 -6.37 1.17 -0.35
CA GLU A 80 -7.43 1.02 0.66
C GLU A 80 -6.89 1.14 2.09
N SER A 81 -5.64 0.71 2.32
CA SER A 81 -4.99 0.80 3.63
C SER A 81 -4.36 2.16 3.91
N TRP A 82 -4.46 3.13 3.00
CA TRP A 82 -3.96 4.48 3.25
C TRP A 82 -4.83 5.16 4.31
N ASP A 83 -4.19 5.69 5.35
CA ASP A 83 -4.83 6.60 6.28
C ASP A 83 -4.70 8.04 5.76
N PRO A 84 -5.81 8.70 5.32
CA PRO A 84 -5.77 10.07 4.83
C PRO A 84 -5.21 11.09 5.83
N ALA A 85 -5.25 10.79 7.13
CA ALA A 85 -4.77 11.70 8.18
C ALA A 85 -3.26 11.56 8.43
N ALA A 86 -2.69 10.38 8.20
CA ALA A 86 -1.27 10.09 8.41
C ALA A 86 -0.42 10.18 7.12
N LEU A 87 -1.07 10.21 5.95
CA LEU A 87 -0.41 10.29 4.66
C LEU A 87 0.16 11.69 4.39
N GLU A 88 1.41 11.77 3.93
CA GLU A 88 1.93 13.02 3.38
C GLU A 88 1.17 13.37 2.10
N ALA A 89 0.70 14.61 1.97
CA ALA A 89 -0.23 14.98 0.91
C ALA A 89 0.37 14.70 -0.49
N PRO A 90 -0.23 13.79 -1.30
CA PRO A 90 0.18 13.57 -2.67
C PRO A 90 -0.10 14.80 -3.54
N ASP A 91 0.43 14.82 -4.77
CA ASP A 91 0.09 15.85 -5.74
C ASP A 91 -1.45 15.95 -5.92
N PRO A 92 -2.03 17.14 -5.71
CA PRO A 92 -3.48 17.30 -5.68
C PRO A 92 -4.10 17.07 -7.06
N THR A 93 -3.37 17.42 -8.14
CA THR A 93 -3.83 17.19 -9.52
C THR A 93 -3.94 15.69 -9.78
N MET A 94 -2.91 14.92 -9.41
CA MET A 94 -2.91 13.47 -9.57
C MET A 94 -3.95 12.78 -8.71
N THR A 95 -4.23 13.29 -7.51
CA THR A 95 -5.30 12.79 -6.64
C THR A 95 -6.67 12.92 -7.30
N VAL A 96 -6.97 14.11 -7.85
CA VAL A 96 -8.23 14.37 -8.57
C VAL A 96 -8.33 13.51 -9.84
N LEU A 97 -7.24 13.41 -10.62
CA LEU A 97 -7.23 12.62 -11.85
C LEU A 97 -7.45 11.13 -11.58
N ALA A 98 -6.79 10.58 -10.56
CA ALA A 98 -6.99 9.19 -10.16
C ALA A 98 -8.44 8.96 -9.72
N ALA A 99 -9.01 9.85 -8.90
CA ALA A 99 -10.40 9.75 -8.46
C ALA A 99 -11.38 9.80 -9.65
N ALA A 100 -11.17 10.70 -10.60
CA ALA A 100 -12.01 10.80 -11.79
C ALA A 100 -11.92 9.56 -12.68
N ALA A 101 -10.71 9.02 -12.88
CA ALA A 101 -10.50 7.80 -13.66
C ALA A 101 -11.18 6.58 -13.02
N LEU A 102 -11.09 6.45 -11.70
CA LEU A 102 -11.75 5.41 -10.92
C LEU A 102 -13.29 5.54 -10.99
N GLN A 103 -13.83 6.75 -10.82
CA GLN A 103 -15.28 7.00 -10.95
C GLN A 103 -15.82 6.59 -12.32
N ASP A 104 -15.17 6.99 -13.41
CA ASP A 104 -15.59 6.61 -14.77
C ASP A 104 -15.47 5.09 -14.99
N LEU A 105 -14.43 4.44 -14.45
CA LEU A 105 -14.32 2.98 -14.51
C LEU A 105 -15.47 2.30 -13.76
N THR A 106 -15.78 2.71 -12.52
CA THR A 106 -16.88 2.11 -11.74
C THR A 106 -18.22 2.25 -12.43
N GLU A 107 -18.51 3.41 -13.03
CA GLU A 107 -19.75 3.62 -13.77
C GLU A 107 -19.86 2.65 -14.95
N ARG A 108 -18.78 2.46 -15.71
CA ARG A 108 -18.74 1.50 -16.82
C ARG A 108 -18.90 0.06 -16.35
N LEU A 109 -18.25 -0.31 -15.24
CA LEU A 109 -18.36 -1.64 -14.65
C LEU A 109 -19.80 -1.95 -14.23
N ARG A 110 -20.49 -0.99 -13.59
CA ARG A 110 -21.91 -1.14 -13.22
C ARG A 110 -22.82 -1.32 -14.43
N VAL A 111 -22.59 -0.56 -15.50
CA VAL A 111 -23.33 -0.73 -16.77
C VAL A 111 -23.07 -2.11 -17.38
N ALA A 112 -21.83 -2.60 -17.32
CA ALA A 112 -21.48 -3.93 -17.83
C ALA A 112 -22.05 -5.07 -16.98
N GLU A 113 -22.09 -4.93 -15.65
CA GLU A 113 -22.67 -5.89 -14.71
C GLU A 113 -24.17 -6.11 -14.93
N LEU A 114 -24.90 -5.05 -15.31
CA LEU A 114 -26.31 -5.17 -15.72
C LEU A 114 -26.50 -6.01 -16.99
N GLN A 115 -25.45 -6.20 -17.80
CA GLN A 115 -25.49 -6.95 -19.05
C GLN A 115 -24.89 -8.36 -18.97
N GLN A 116 -24.01 -8.65 -17.99
CA GLN A 116 -23.27 -9.92 -17.86
C GLN A 116 -22.98 -10.28 -16.38
N GLU A 117 -23.00 -11.59 -16.06
CA GLU A 117 -22.89 -12.10 -14.69
C GLU A 117 -21.55 -11.76 -13.98
N SER A 118 -21.68 -10.93 -12.94
CA SER A 118 -21.01 -10.91 -11.62
C SER A 118 -19.48 -10.82 -11.48
N HIS A 119 -18.65 -10.99 -12.51
CA HIS A 119 -17.19 -11.09 -12.31
C HIS A 119 -16.48 -9.78 -11.94
N TRP A 120 -17.17 -8.62 -12.00
CA TRP A 120 -16.59 -7.31 -11.68
C TRP A 120 -16.91 -6.77 -10.27
N SER A 121 -17.71 -7.51 -9.48
CA SER A 121 -18.20 -7.05 -8.17
C SER A 121 -17.09 -6.62 -7.21
N MET A 122 -15.99 -7.39 -7.19
CA MET A 122 -14.83 -7.11 -6.34
C MET A 122 -14.13 -5.81 -6.77
N LEU A 123 -13.91 -5.62 -8.07
CA LEU A 123 -13.28 -4.42 -8.60
C LEU A 123 -14.13 -3.16 -8.35
N ILE A 124 -15.46 -3.27 -8.47
CA ILE A 124 -16.39 -2.18 -8.11
C ILE A 124 -16.23 -1.81 -6.64
N THR A 125 -16.25 -2.80 -5.75
CA THR A 125 -16.14 -2.60 -4.30
C THR A 125 -14.81 -1.94 -3.93
N SER A 126 -13.69 -2.45 -4.44
CA SER A 126 -12.36 -1.86 -4.20
C SER A 126 -12.24 -0.45 -4.76
N THR A 127 -12.81 -0.19 -5.92
CA THR A 127 -12.80 1.16 -6.49
C THR A 127 -13.58 2.15 -5.63
N ASP A 128 -14.76 1.76 -5.13
CA ASP A 128 -15.56 2.59 -4.22
C ASP A 128 -14.82 2.88 -2.90
N ALA A 129 -14.13 1.88 -2.34
CA ALA A 129 -13.33 2.04 -1.12
C ALA A 129 -12.19 3.04 -1.31
N VAL A 130 -11.39 2.89 -2.38
CA VAL A 130 -10.30 3.83 -2.68
C VAL A 130 -10.84 5.23 -3.00
N LEU A 131 -12.00 5.35 -3.65
CA LEU A 131 -12.63 6.66 -3.86
C LEU A 131 -12.96 7.37 -2.54
N ALA A 132 -13.33 6.64 -1.49
CA ALA A 132 -13.54 7.22 -0.17
C ALA A 132 -12.22 7.77 0.42
N VAL A 133 -11.13 7.00 0.30
CA VAL A 133 -9.77 7.43 0.71
C VAL A 133 -9.35 8.70 -0.02
N LEU A 134 -9.44 8.72 -1.36
CA LEU A 134 -9.05 9.89 -2.17
C LEU A 134 -9.88 11.13 -1.82
N ARG A 135 -11.18 10.96 -1.54
CA ARG A 135 -12.03 12.07 -1.06
C ARG A 135 -11.61 12.58 0.31
N GLY A 136 -11.19 11.69 1.22
CA GLY A 136 -10.60 12.06 2.51
C GLY A 136 -9.34 12.90 2.34
N ILE A 137 -8.43 12.48 1.46
CA ILE A 137 -7.19 13.22 1.14
C ILE A 137 -7.52 14.62 0.57
N MET A 138 -8.45 14.70 -0.39
CA MET A 138 -8.87 15.98 -0.97
C MET A 138 -9.51 16.91 0.08
N ALA A 139 -10.34 16.36 0.98
CA ALA A 139 -10.95 17.13 2.06
C ALA A 139 -9.89 17.65 3.06
N GLY A 140 -8.88 16.85 3.37
CA GLY A 140 -7.75 17.26 4.22
C GLY A 140 -6.88 18.34 3.58
N GLY A 141 -6.64 18.26 2.27
CA GLY A 141 -5.87 19.26 1.51
C GLY A 141 -6.58 20.61 1.35
N ALA A 142 -7.91 20.61 1.22
CA ALA A 142 -8.71 21.83 1.08
C ALA A 142 -8.65 22.77 2.30
N LEU A 143 -8.25 22.26 3.47
CA LEU A 143 -8.18 23.02 4.73
C LEU A 143 -6.88 23.84 4.90
N ARG A 144 -5.92 23.77 3.95
CA ARG A 144 -4.63 24.47 4.00
C ARG A 144 -4.45 25.62 3.00
N VAL A 145 -5.51 26.38 2.71
CA VAL A 145 -5.39 27.64 1.97
C VAL A 145 -5.38 28.81 2.97
N PRO A 146 -4.22 29.44 3.28
CA PRO A 146 -4.21 30.69 4.04
C PRO A 146 -4.86 31.80 3.20
N ALA A 147 -5.80 32.52 3.82
CA ALA A 147 -6.50 33.66 3.26
C ALA A 147 -5.59 34.89 3.06
#